data_AF-A0A2V9LUI0-F1
#
_entry.id   AF-A0A2V9LUI0-F1
#
_cell.length_a   1.000
_cell.length_b   1.000
_cell.length_c   1.000
_cell.angle_alpha   90.00
_cell.angle_beta   90.00
_cell.angle_gamma   90.00
#
_symmetry.space_group_name_H-M   'P 1'
#
loop_
_entity.id
_entity.type
_entity.pdbx_description
1 polymer ?
#
loop_
_entity_poly.entity_id
_entity_poly.type
_entity_poly.pdbx_seq_one_letter_code
_entity_poly.pdbx_strand_id
1 'polypeptide(L)' 'MNGEPCIRGLRLTVRRVLGALAAYPDRADLKREYPELEDEDIRQTLAFAAAYLDDKILPPVAGR' A
#
# COMPACT_ATOMS: atom_id res chain seq x y z
N MET A 1 4.83 9.02 -12.35
CA MET A 1 4.48 9.60 -11.03
C MET A 1 3.91 10.99 -11.26
N ASN A 2 2.70 11.07 -11.83
CA ASN A 2 2.08 12.31 -12.30
C ASN A 2 1.46 13.11 -11.13
N GLY A 3 2.27 13.50 -10.14
CA GLY A 3 1.80 14.13 -8.90
C GLY A 3 1.20 13.17 -7.87
N GLU A 4 1.22 11.85 -8.14
CA GLU A 4 0.80 10.84 -7.16
C GLU A 4 1.75 10.83 -5.93
N PRO A 5 1.22 10.65 -4.71
CA PRO A 5 2.04 10.50 -3.51
C PRO A 5 2.96 9.28 -3.65
N CYS A 6 4.24 9.49 -3.36
CA CYS A 6 5.30 8.49 -3.52
C CYS A 6 5.98 8.22 -2.19
N ILE A 7 6.43 6.98 -2.01
CA ILE A 7 7.21 6.57 -0.84
C ILE A 7 8.59 7.23 -0.91
N ARG A 8 9.10 7.67 0.24
CA ARG A 8 10.37 8.38 0.33
C ARG A 8 11.48 7.55 -0.30
N GLY A 9 12.25 8.15 -1.20
CA GLY A 9 13.44 7.50 -1.78
C GLY A 9 13.14 6.35 -2.74
N LEU A 10 11.89 5.87 -2.81
CA LEU A 10 11.47 4.81 -3.71
C LEU A 10 10.71 5.39 -4.89
N ARG A 11 10.94 4.82 -6.08
CA ARG A 11 10.09 5.07 -7.25
C ARG A 11 8.78 4.24 -7.18
N LEU A 12 8.15 4.20 -6.01
CA LEU A 12 6.88 3.53 -5.76
C LEU A 12 5.82 4.53 -5.31
N THR A 13 4.66 4.52 -5.96
CA THR A 13 3.50 5.31 -5.52
C THR A 13 2.78 4.60 -4.37
N VAL A 14 2.11 5.36 -3.50
CA VAL A 14 1.25 4.81 -2.44
C VAL A 14 0.26 3.77 -3.01
N ARG A 15 -0.35 4.09 -4.16
CA ARG A 15 -1.25 3.18 -4.88
C ARG A 15 -0.59 1.84 -5.24
N ARG A 16 0.68 1.86 -5.67
CA ARG A 16 1.42 0.63 -5.98
C ARG A 16 1.72 -0.19 -4.73
N VAL A 17 2.10 0.46 -3.63
CA VAL A 17 2.35 -0.24 -2.36
C VAL A 17 1.07 -0.89 -1.84
N LEU A 18 -0.07 -0.19 -1.89
CA LEU A 18 -1.37 -0.78 -1.53
C LEU A 18 -1.73 -1.98 -2.41
N GLY A 19 -1.46 -1.90 -3.71
CA GLY A 19 -1.66 -3.03 -4.63
C GLY A 19 -0.76 -4.22 -4.31
N ALA A 20 0.50 -3.98 -3.97
CA ALA A 20 1.43 -5.02 -3.55
C ALA A 20 0.97 -5.67 -2.23
N LEU A 21 0.55 -4.88 -1.24
CA LEU A 21 0.00 -5.39 0.02
C LEU A 21 -1.24 -6.27 -0.17
N ALA A 22 -2.07 -5.97 -1.19
CA ALA A 22 -3.23 -6.80 -1.52
C ALA A 22 -2.85 -8.08 -2.29
N ALA A 23 -1.77 -8.05 -3.08
CA ALA A 23 -1.30 -9.19 -3.87
C ALA A 23 -0.48 -10.20 -3.04
N TYR A 24 0.26 -9.71 -2.04
CA TYR A 24 1.15 -10.51 -1.21
C TYR A 24 0.60 -10.61 0.23
N PRO A 25 -0.19 -11.65 0.55
CA PRO A 25 -0.71 -11.84 1.91
C PRO A 25 0.41 -12.17 2.92
N ASP A 26 1.52 -12.74 2.45
CA ASP A 26 2.72 -12.98 3.26
C ASP A 26 3.71 -11.81 3.15
N ARG A 27 4.20 -11.36 4.32
CA ARG A 27 5.12 -10.22 4.43
C ARG A 27 6.53 -10.54 3.94
N ALA A 28 6.98 -11.78 4.04
CA ALA A 28 8.30 -12.17 3.55
C ALA A 28 8.33 -12.18 2.02
N ASP A 29 7.26 -12.65 1.37
CA ASP A 29 7.14 -12.58 -0.10
C ASP A 29 7.09 -11.14 -0.61
N LEU A 30 6.34 -10.25 0.07
CA LEU A 30 6.35 -8.82 -0.25
C LEU A 30 7.77 -8.22 -0.17
N LYS A 31 8.52 -8.55 0.89
CA LYS A 31 9.90 -8.06 1.07
C LYS A 31 10.88 -8.67 0.09
N ARG A 32 10.62 -9.87 -0.44
CA ARG A 32 11.44 -10.45 -1.51
C ARG A 32 11.27 -9.71 -2.83
N GLU A 33 10.04 -9.35 -3.16
CA GLU A 33 9.73 -8.60 -4.38
C GLU A 33 10.13 -7.11 -4.27
N TYR A 34 9.96 -6.53 -3.08
CA TYR A 34 10.29 -5.14 -2.77
C TYR A 34 11.27 -5.06 -1.59
N PRO A 35 12.55 -5.43 -1.79
CA PRO A 35 13.55 -5.45 -0.71
C PRO A 35 13.87 -4.07 -0.14
N GLU A 36 13.61 -3.02 -0.92
CA GLU A 36 13.81 -1.62 -0.51
C GLU A 36 12.62 -1.06 0.29
N LEU A 37 11.50 -1.79 0.35
CA LEU A 37 10.30 -1.35 1.07
C LEU A 37 10.41 -1.72 2.54
N GLU A 38 10.48 -0.71 3.39
CA GLU A 38 10.58 -0.90 4.83
C GLU A 38 9.20 -1.03 5.49
N ASP A 39 9.15 -1.60 6.69
CA ASP A 39 7.91 -1.66 7.46
C ASP A 39 7.36 -0.26 7.77
N GLU A 40 8.23 0.73 7.93
CA GLU A 40 7.82 2.13 8.13
C GLU A 40 7.08 2.69 6.91
N ASP A 41 7.57 2.40 5.70
CA ASP A 41 6.91 2.83 4.47
C ASP A 41 5.50 2.25 4.36
N ILE A 42 5.33 0.99 4.76
CA ILE A 42 4.03 0.33 4.79
C ILE A 42 3.11 1.02 5.81
N ARG A 43 3.60 1.33 7.02
CA ARG A 43 2.81 2.05 8.03
C ARG A 43 2.39 3.43 7.52
N GLN A 44 3.29 4.18 6.92
CA GLN A 44 3.00 5.51 6.37
C GLN A 44 2.01 5.43 5.20
N THR A 45 2.16 4.42 4.32
CA THR A 45 1.21 4.15 3.22
C THR A 45 -0.19 3.89 3.77
N LEU A 46 -0.33 3.05 4.80
CA LEU A 46 -1.61 2.72 5.40
C LEU A 46 -2.22 3.93 6.13
N ALA A 47 -1.42 4.70 6.86
CA ALA A 47 -1.88 5.93 7.51
C ALA A 47 -2.35 6.97 6.49
N PHE A 48 -1.62 7.14 5.38
CA PHE A 48 -2.05 7.97 4.27
C PHE A 48 -3.37 7.47 3.68
N ALA A 49 -3.49 6.17 3.40
CA ALA A 49 -4.73 5.60 2.87
C ALA A 49 -5.91 5.87 3.81
N ALA A 50 -5.74 5.60 5.11
CA ALA A 50 -6.77 5.81 6.13
C ALA A 50 -7.23 7.28 6.20
N ALA A 51 -6.31 8.25 6.06
CA ALA A 51 -6.65 9.67 6.09
C ALA A 51 -7.49 10.16 4.89
N TYR A 52 -7.49 9.42 3.78
CA TYR A 52 -8.23 9.76 2.56
C TYR A 52 -9.51 8.92 2.36
N LEU A 53 -9.70 7.88 3.17
CA LEU A 53 -10.92 7.09 3.12
C LEU A 53 -12.04 7.82 3.86
N ASP A 54 -13.19 7.95 3.19
CA ASP A 54 -14.42 8.39 3.84
C ASP A 54 -14.92 7.25 4.76
N ASP A 55 -15.61 7.59 5.84
CA ASP A 55 -16.16 6.63 6.84
C ASP A 55 -17.34 5.79 6.29
N LYS A 56 -17.39 5.57 4.97
CA LYS A 56 -18.44 4.82 4.30
C LYS A 56 -18.28 3.35 4.62
N ILE A 57 -19.37 2.75 5.07
CA ILE A 57 -19.51 1.30 5.14
C ILE A 57 -19.63 0.79 3.69
N LEU A 58 -18.54 0.22 3.18
CA LEU A 58 -18.57 -0.50 1.91
C LEU A 58 -19.23 -1.87 2.13
N PRO A 59 -20.08 -2.33 1.20
CA PRO A 59 -20.54 -3.71 1.23
C PRO A 59 -19.32 -4.64 1.20
N PRO A 60 -19.36 -5.80 1.87
CA PRO A 60 -18.26 -6.75 1.85
C PRO A 60 -17.92 -7.06 0.40
N VAL A 61 -16.63 -6.91 0.05
CA VAL A 61 -16.14 -7.33 -1.25
C VAL A 61 -16.45 -8.82 -1.39
N ALA A 62 -17.31 -9.17 -2.34
CA ALA A 62 -17.57 -10.57 -2.65
C ALA A 62 -16.25 -11.16 -3.14
N GLY A 63 -15.59 -11.93 -2.26
CA GLY A 63 -14.36 -12.64 -2.58
C GLY A 63 -14.57 -13.47 -3.84
N ARG A 64 -13.66 -13.30 -4.79
CA ARG A 64 -13.66 -14.06 -6.05
C ARG A 64 -13.01 -15.41 -5.85
#